data_AF-A0A9P6WG90-F1
#
_entry.id   AF-A0A9P6WG90-F1
#
_cell.length_a   1.000
_cell.length_b   1.000
_cell.length_c   1.000
_cell.angle_alpha   90.00
_cell.angle_beta   90.00
_cell.angle_gamma   90.00
#
_symmetry.space_group_name_H-M   'P 1'
#
loop_
_entity.id
_entity.type
_entity.pdbx_description
1 polymer ?
#
loop_
_entity_poly.entity_id
_entity_poly.type
_entity_poly.pdbx_seq_one_letter_code
_entity_poly.pdbx_strand_id
1 'polypeptide(L)'
;MKTNAFVRQLASNKRTVRENAIETLKKFLSSKEKANKINIMELNKLWKGLFYSMWFCDKSRPQQRLANQLAKLFSECIIDEQFCNFVESFWNIMNKEWKELDKWRIDKFLMLMRYVIRESFVKLDSLNWDEKFVNSYLKVLTNVVLRDDIKVPRSITFHIVDVWVDELENTLFPSEEDEEEDGSEEKEEKKQESDDDRIETRKNILKEKKIPIEILLHPFKQLSGKGHNEALVNKIRIEILEDERLLELNVDTSLPKATNTNSNEGSDSEEEQEEEEEEEEWKGFGN
;
A
#
# COMPACT_ATOMS: atom_id res chain seq x y z
N MET A 1 13.27 22.00 10.74
CA MET A 1 14.04 21.70 9.51
C MET A 1 13.50 22.61 8.42
N LYS A 2 14.31 23.34 7.63
CA LYS A 2 13.74 24.07 6.48
C LYS A 2 13.37 23.04 5.41
N THR A 3 12.14 22.51 5.48
CA THR A 3 11.65 21.34 4.75
C THR A 3 11.96 21.42 3.25
N ASN A 4 11.83 22.60 2.63
CA ASN A 4 12.13 22.79 1.21
C ASN A 4 13.60 22.59 0.81
N ALA A 5 14.57 22.99 1.65
CA ALA A 5 16.00 22.83 1.32
C ALA A 5 16.41 21.35 1.39
N PHE A 6 15.88 20.62 2.36
CA PHE A 6 16.14 19.20 2.51
C PHE A 6 15.47 18.36 1.42
N VAL A 7 14.23 18.67 1.05
CA VAL A 7 13.53 18.01 -0.05
C VAL A 7 14.32 18.12 -1.36
N ARG A 8 14.98 19.25 -1.60
CA ARG A 8 15.89 19.41 -2.76
C ARG A 8 17.15 18.53 -2.67
N GLN A 9 17.62 18.20 -1.47
CA GLN A 9 18.74 17.26 -1.30
C GLN A 9 18.31 15.82 -1.65
N LEU A 10 17.11 15.42 -1.23
CA LEU A 10 16.52 14.13 -1.63
C LEU A 10 16.34 14.06 -3.16
N ALA A 11 15.89 15.14 -3.81
CA ALA A 11 15.77 15.20 -5.26
C ALA A 11 17.06 15.61 -6.01
N SER A 12 18.24 15.53 -5.38
CA SER A 12 19.48 15.98 -6.01
C SER A 12 19.93 15.03 -7.12
N ASN A 13 20.51 15.56 -8.21
CA ASN A 13 21.17 14.75 -9.25
C ASN A 13 22.40 13.97 -8.72
N LYS A 14 23.01 14.43 -7.63
CA LYS A 14 24.17 13.77 -7.03
C LYS A 14 23.73 12.65 -6.10
N ARG A 15 24.06 11.40 -6.46
CA ARG A 15 23.71 10.20 -5.67
C ARG A 15 24.11 10.31 -4.20
N THR A 16 25.35 10.73 -3.92
CA THR A 16 25.86 10.86 -2.54
C THR A 16 25.09 11.87 -1.71
N VAL A 17 24.57 12.94 -2.32
CA VAL A 17 23.73 13.94 -1.64
C VAL A 17 22.40 13.31 -1.25
N ARG A 18 21.80 12.49 -2.13
CA ARG A 18 20.55 11.77 -1.83
C ARG A 18 20.73 10.75 -0.71
N GLU A 19 21.80 9.95 -0.78
CA GLU A 19 22.10 8.92 0.23
C GLU A 19 22.32 9.55 1.62
N ASN A 20 23.10 10.63 1.71
CA ASN A 20 23.30 11.36 2.97
C ASN A 20 22.00 12.00 3.50
N ALA A 21 21.14 12.49 2.60
CA ALA A 21 19.84 13.03 2.97
C ALA A 21 18.91 11.95 3.50
N ILE A 22 18.84 10.77 2.86
CA ILE A 22 18.05 9.62 3.36
C ILE A 22 18.54 9.18 4.74
N GLU A 23 19.86 9.11 4.94
CA GLU A 23 20.42 8.73 6.25
C GLU A 23 20.11 9.76 7.35
N THR A 24 20.08 11.04 6.98
CA THR A 24 19.63 12.11 7.88
C THR A 24 18.13 12.00 8.17
N LEU A 25 17.33 11.61 7.16
CA LEU A 25 15.89 11.42 7.30
C LEU A 25 15.58 10.28 8.27
N LYS A 26 16.27 9.14 8.19
CA LYS A 26 16.10 8.02 9.13
C LYS A 26 16.20 8.48 10.59
N LYS A 27 17.26 9.21 10.91
CA LYS A 27 17.49 9.79 12.25
C LYS A 27 16.42 10.82 12.65
N PHE A 28 15.89 11.56 11.68
CA PHE A 28 14.80 12.51 11.92
C PHE A 28 13.49 11.81 12.25
N LEU A 29 13.11 10.80 11.45
CA LEU A 29 11.87 10.04 11.63
C LEU A 29 11.88 9.22 12.92
N SER A 30 13.04 8.70 13.33
CA SER A 30 13.20 7.93 14.57
C SER A 30 13.15 8.79 15.84
N SER A 31 13.26 10.11 15.72
CA SER A 31 13.27 11.02 16.85
C SER A 31 11.85 11.49 17.17
N LYS A 32 11.26 10.97 18.25
CA LYS A 32 9.88 11.30 18.67
C LYS A 32 9.60 12.80 18.76
N GLU A 33 10.54 13.57 19.31
CA GLU A 33 10.43 15.03 19.43
C GLU A 33 10.41 15.74 18.07
N LYS A 34 11.17 15.24 17.09
CA LYS A 34 11.28 15.85 15.77
C LYS A 34 10.14 15.41 14.86
N ALA A 35 9.85 14.11 14.82
CA ALA A 35 8.80 13.53 13.99
C ALA A 35 7.42 14.08 14.39
N ASN A 36 7.10 14.23 15.68
CA ASN A 36 5.79 14.79 16.06
C ASN A 36 5.60 16.28 15.74
N LYS A 37 6.66 17.00 15.36
CA LYS A 37 6.56 18.40 14.94
C LYS A 37 6.22 18.54 13.45
N ILE A 38 6.30 17.45 12.67
CA ILE A 38 6.01 17.48 11.24
C ILE A 38 4.51 17.29 11.00
N ASN A 39 3.94 18.06 10.08
CA ASN A 39 2.55 17.87 9.66
C ASN A 39 2.45 17.07 8.35
N ILE A 40 1.24 16.67 8.00
CA ILE A 40 0.96 15.90 6.78
C ILE A 40 1.43 16.60 5.50
N MET A 41 1.33 17.94 5.41
CA MET A 41 1.79 18.67 4.23
C MET A 41 3.32 18.63 4.08
N GLU A 42 4.05 18.61 5.18
CA GLU A 42 5.50 18.48 5.18
C GLU A 42 5.92 17.04 4.87
N LEU A 43 5.20 16.02 5.37
CA LEU A 43 5.40 14.62 4.98
C LEU A 43 5.14 14.42 3.48
N ASN A 44 4.10 15.04 2.91
CA ASN A 44 3.86 15.05 1.46
C ASN A 44 5.05 15.64 0.69
N LYS A 45 5.65 16.73 1.17
CA LYS A 45 6.85 17.32 0.54
C LYS A 45 8.06 16.40 0.65
N LEU A 46 8.25 15.73 1.79
CA LEU A 46 9.31 14.74 1.98
C LEU A 46 9.14 13.58 1.00
N TRP A 47 7.94 13.01 0.92
CA TRP A 47 7.64 11.93 -0.02
C TRP A 47 7.81 12.34 -1.48
N LYS A 48 7.49 13.59 -1.83
CA LYS A 48 7.84 14.11 -3.16
C LYS A 48 9.35 14.09 -3.41
N GLY A 49 10.17 14.43 -2.42
CA GLY A 49 11.63 14.30 -2.50
C GLY A 49 12.11 12.85 -2.64
N LEU A 50 11.53 11.92 -1.88
CA LEU A 50 11.85 10.48 -1.95
C LEU A 50 11.42 9.86 -3.28
N PHE A 51 10.27 10.27 -3.81
CA PHE A 51 9.80 9.89 -5.14
C PHE A 51 10.84 10.24 -6.21
N TYR A 52 11.36 11.47 -6.22
CA TYR A 52 12.43 11.84 -7.15
C TYR A 52 13.77 11.15 -6.85
N SER A 53 14.03 10.76 -5.60
CA SER A 53 15.19 9.92 -5.28
C SER A 53 15.14 8.59 -6.04
N MET A 54 13.97 7.95 -6.06
CA MET A 54 13.70 6.75 -6.82
C MET A 54 13.68 7.01 -8.34
N TRP A 55 13.10 8.14 -8.76
CA TRP A 55 13.04 8.56 -10.16
C TRP A 55 14.42 8.61 -10.83
N PHE A 56 15.42 9.19 -10.15
CA PHE A 56 16.80 9.32 -10.64
C PHE A 56 17.67 8.06 -10.40
N CYS A 57 17.09 6.97 -9.93
CA CYS A 57 17.78 5.69 -9.81
C CYS A 57 17.54 4.84 -11.06
N ASP A 58 18.54 4.72 -11.93
CA ASP A 58 18.38 4.10 -13.25
C ASP A 58 18.97 2.69 -13.37
N LYS A 59 19.79 2.25 -12.40
CA LYS A 59 20.40 0.92 -12.42
C LYS A 59 19.57 -0.07 -11.58
N SER A 60 19.34 -1.27 -12.10
CA SER A 60 18.49 -2.31 -11.49
C SER A 60 18.83 -2.63 -10.03
N ARG A 61 20.06 -3.10 -9.74
CA ARG A 61 20.47 -3.41 -8.36
C ARG A 61 20.36 -2.20 -7.41
N PRO A 62 20.83 -0.99 -7.78
CA PRO A 62 20.56 0.21 -7.00
C PRO A 62 19.08 0.55 -6.80
N GLN A 63 18.19 0.29 -7.77
CA GLN A 63 16.75 0.50 -7.62
C GLN A 63 16.18 -0.43 -6.54
N GLN A 64 16.51 -1.72 -6.58
CA GLN A 64 16.07 -2.69 -5.56
C GLN A 64 16.53 -2.28 -4.16
N ARG A 65 17.82 -1.96 -4.00
CA ARG A 65 18.35 -1.51 -2.71
C ARG A 65 17.70 -0.22 -2.23
N LEU A 66 17.49 0.76 -3.13
CA LEU A 66 16.86 2.01 -2.78
C LEU A 66 15.40 1.80 -2.40
N ALA A 67 14.65 0.99 -3.15
CA ALA A 67 13.26 0.67 -2.82
C ALA A 67 13.16 0.01 -1.44
N ASN A 68 14.04 -0.96 -1.14
CA ASN A 68 14.10 -1.60 0.17
C ASN A 68 14.42 -0.58 1.28
N GLN A 69 15.44 0.27 1.07
CA GLN A 69 15.79 1.34 2.02
C GLN A 69 14.66 2.34 2.28
N LEU A 70 13.88 2.69 1.24
CA LEU A 70 12.73 3.60 1.37
C LEU A 70 11.55 2.93 2.07
N ALA A 71 11.30 1.65 1.79
CA ALA A 71 10.24 0.88 2.44
C ALA A 71 10.56 0.63 3.92
N LYS A 72 11.81 0.32 4.28
CA LYS A 72 12.24 0.16 5.67
C LYS A 72 12.06 1.41 6.54
N LEU A 73 11.82 2.58 5.92
CA LEU A 73 11.43 3.77 6.68
C LEU A 73 10.10 3.58 7.44
N PHE A 74 9.21 2.72 6.95
CA PHE A 74 7.89 2.46 7.52
C PHE A 74 7.92 1.54 8.74
N SER A 75 8.78 0.52 8.72
CA SER A 75 8.93 -0.46 9.80
C SER A 75 9.97 -0.03 10.83
N GLU A 76 11.15 0.41 10.38
CA GLU A 76 12.33 0.61 11.23
C GLU A 76 12.48 2.07 11.72
N CYS A 77 12.00 3.07 10.97
CA CYS A 77 12.37 4.47 11.22
C CYS A 77 11.23 5.37 11.73
N ILE A 78 10.03 5.30 11.16
CA ILE A 78 8.92 6.18 11.54
C ILE A 78 8.35 5.77 12.90
N ILE A 79 8.09 6.77 13.76
CA ILE A 79 7.37 6.55 15.02
C ILE A 79 5.92 6.16 14.78
N ASP A 80 5.36 5.37 15.69
CA ASP A 80 4.01 4.82 15.59
C ASP A 80 2.95 5.91 15.40
N GLU A 81 3.08 7.04 16.12
CA GLU A 81 2.11 8.13 16.05
C GLU A 81 2.05 8.83 14.68
N GLN A 82 3.12 8.75 13.88
CA GLN A 82 3.19 9.36 12.55
C GLN A 82 3.08 8.32 11.42
N PHE A 83 3.02 7.03 11.74
CA PHE A 83 2.98 5.95 10.75
C PHE A 83 1.83 6.12 9.76
N CYS A 84 0.60 6.31 10.24
CA CYS A 84 -0.57 6.48 9.37
C CYS A 84 -0.46 7.73 8.47
N ASN A 85 0.04 8.85 9.00
CA ASN A 85 0.28 10.06 8.20
C ASN A 85 1.36 9.82 7.14
N PHE A 86 2.39 9.03 7.47
CA PHE A 86 3.47 8.70 6.54
C PHE A 86 3.00 7.79 5.40
N VAL A 87 2.15 6.80 5.72
CA VAL A 87 1.44 5.96 4.74
C VAL A 87 0.53 6.79 3.85
N GLU A 88 -0.28 7.68 4.44
CA GLU A 88 -1.17 8.58 3.70
C GLU A 88 -0.37 9.45 2.73
N SER A 89 0.74 10.04 3.18
CA SER A 89 1.61 10.86 2.33
C SER A 89 2.24 10.09 1.18
N PHE A 90 2.68 8.85 1.42
CA PHE A 90 3.23 8.00 0.36
C PHE A 90 2.22 7.78 -0.76
N TRP A 91 1.03 7.29 -0.41
CA TRP A 91 0.00 6.96 -1.39
C TRP A 91 -0.56 8.20 -2.09
N ASN A 92 -0.67 9.33 -1.40
CA ASN A 92 -1.03 10.61 -2.01
C ASN A 92 -0.01 11.04 -3.09
N ILE A 93 1.29 10.86 -2.83
CA ILE A 93 2.32 11.17 -3.83
C ILE A 93 2.30 10.17 -4.97
N MET A 94 2.11 8.87 -4.71
CA MET A 94 1.95 7.88 -5.77
C MET A 94 0.77 8.24 -6.68
N ASN A 95 -0.43 8.44 -6.13
CA ASN A 95 -1.61 8.83 -6.90
C ASN A 95 -1.39 10.08 -7.76
N LYS A 96 -0.73 11.10 -7.19
CA LYS A 96 -0.52 12.38 -7.86
C LYS A 96 0.46 12.27 -9.03
N GLU A 97 1.56 11.55 -8.85
CA GLU A 97 2.66 11.52 -9.81
C GLU A 97 2.56 10.31 -10.77
N TRP A 98 1.65 9.34 -10.52
CA TRP A 98 1.53 8.10 -11.29
C TRP A 98 1.31 8.32 -12.78
N LYS A 99 0.44 9.28 -13.14
CA LYS A 99 0.10 9.57 -14.54
C LYS A 99 1.28 10.16 -15.32
N GLU A 100 2.25 10.75 -14.61
CA GLU A 100 3.44 11.36 -15.20
C GLU A 100 4.58 10.34 -15.40
N LEU A 101 4.43 9.10 -14.91
CA LEU A 101 5.42 8.05 -15.10
C LEU A 101 5.37 7.51 -16.52
N ASP A 102 6.51 7.56 -17.20
CA ASP A 102 6.69 6.83 -18.44
C ASP A 102 6.88 5.32 -18.18
N LYS A 103 6.62 4.52 -19.22
CA LYS A 103 6.67 3.06 -19.16
C LYS A 103 7.99 2.47 -18.64
N TRP A 104 9.12 3.16 -18.79
CA TRP A 104 10.42 2.64 -18.35
C TRP A 104 10.65 2.79 -16.85
N ARG A 105 9.79 3.55 -16.16
CA ARG A 105 9.88 3.80 -14.72
C ARG A 105 8.84 3.05 -13.91
N ILE A 106 7.81 2.49 -14.54
CA ILE A 106 6.69 1.85 -13.84
C ILE A 106 7.17 0.73 -12.90
N ASP A 107 7.97 -0.21 -13.41
CA ASP A 107 8.37 -1.41 -12.66
C ASP A 107 9.03 -1.11 -11.31
N LYS A 108 9.92 -0.11 -11.27
CA LYS A 108 10.62 0.23 -10.03
C LYS A 108 9.71 0.89 -8.99
N PHE A 109 8.65 1.58 -9.43
CA PHE A 109 7.65 2.13 -8.53
C PHE A 109 6.62 1.08 -8.09
N LEU A 110 6.25 0.12 -8.95
CA LEU A 110 5.48 -1.06 -8.56
C LEU A 110 6.23 -1.88 -7.49
N MET A 111 7.53 -2.12 -7.68
CA MET A 111 8.39 -2.76 -6.69
C MET A 111 8.45 -1.97 -5.37
N LEU A 112 8.60 -0.65 -5.43
CA LEU A 112 8.57 0.19 -4.22
C LEU A 112 7.22 0.08 -3.49
N MET A 113 6.10 0.12 -4.19
CA MET A 113 4.77 -0.05 -3.58
C MET A 113 4.62 -1.43 -2.94
N ARG A 114 5.08 -2.50 -3.59
CA ARG A 114 5.11 -3.86 -3.02
C ARG A 114 5.89 -3.90 -1.70
N TYR A 115 7.10 -3.32 -1.68
CA TYR A 115 7.90 -3.28 -0.47
C TYR A 115 7.28 -2.41 0.63
N VAL A 116 6.63 -1.29 0.30
CA VAL A 116 5.93 -0.47 1.31
C VAL A 116 4.76 -1.23 1.93
N ILE A 117 4.03 -2.04 1.16
CA ILE A 117 2.97 -2.91 1.71
C ILE A 117 3.57 -3.91 2.70
N ARG A 118 4.66 -4.61 2.30
CA ARG A 118 5.37 -5.53 3.20
C ARG A 118 5.83 -4.87 4.49
N GLU A 119 6.56 -3.75 4.38
CA GLU A 119 7.09 -3.06 5.56
C GLU A 119 5.98 -2.43 6.42
N SER A 120 4.80 -2.17 5.84
CA SER A 120 3.60 -1.84 6.61
C SER A 120 3.12 -3.05 7.42
N PHE A 121 3.08 -4.26 6.85
CA PHE A 121 2.74 -5.48 7.60
C PHE A 121 3.78 -5.81 8.66
N VAL A 122 5.08 -5.68 8.38
CA VAL A 122 6.15 -5.82 9.38
C VAL A 122 5.92 -4.86 10.54
N LYS A 123 5.52 -3.61 10.25
CA LYS A 123 5.17 -2.64 11.31
C LYS A 123 3.97 -3.11 12.14
N LEU A 124 2.91 -3.61 11.49
CA LEU A 124 1.74 -4.13 12.19
C LEU A 124 2.08 -5.36 13.05
N ASP A 125 2.93 -6.27 12.57
CA ASP A 125 3.41 -7.42 13.33
C ASP A 125 4.23 -6.99 14.56
N SER A 126 5.11 -5.98 14.42
CA SER A 126 5.86 -5.40 15.54
C SER A 126 4.96 -4.78 16.63
N LEU A 127 3.75 -4.37 16.26
CA LEU A 127 2.71 -3.85 17.15
C LEU A 127 1.72 -4.94 17.60
N ASN A 128 2.06 -6.22 17.39
CA ASN A 128 1.23 -7.38 17.71
C ASN A 128 -0.17 -7.31 17.10
N TRP A 129 -0.26 -6.77 15.88
CA TRP A 129 -1.50 -6.64 15.14
C TRP A 129 -2.63 -5.94 15.92
N ASP A 130 -2.29 -4.92 16.72
CA ASP A 130 -3.29 -4.14 17.47
C ASP A 130 -4.44 -3.69 16.56
N GLU A 131 -5.65 -4.15 16.88
CA GLU A 131 -6.81 -4.02 16.00
C GLU A 131 -7.14 -2.55 15.68
N LYS A 132 -6.95 -1.63 16.64
CA LYS A 132 -7.20 -0.20 16.42
C LYS A 132 -6.18 0.39 15.46
N PHE A 133 -4.93 -0.01 15.59
CA PHE A 133 -3.86 0.42 14.71
C PHE A 133 -4.04 -0.15 13.29
N VAL A 134 -4.40 -1.44 13.16
CA VAL A 134 -4.76 -2.08 11.89
C VAL A 134 -5.92 -1.34 11.21
N ASN A 135 -7.01 -1.08 11.93
CA ASN A 135 -8.15 -0.33 11.40
C ASN A 135 -7.76 1.10 10.97
N SER A 136 -6.85 1.76 11.70
CA SER A 136 -6.37 3.09 11.34
C SER A 136 -5.56 3.07 10.04
N TYR A 137 -4.69 2.07 9.88
CA TYR A 137 -3.95 1.84 8.64
C TYR A 137 -4.88 1.55 7.45
N LEU A 138 -5.84 0.63 7.62
CA LEU A 138 -6.78 0.27 6.56
C LEU A 138 -7.67 1.46 6.18
N LYS A 139 -8.09 2.27 7.16
CA LYS A 139 -8.84 3.51 6.90
C LYS A 139 -8.06 4.47 6.01
N VAL A 140 -6.74 4.59 6.18
CA VAL A 140 -5.90 5.38 5.28
C VAL A 140 -5.92 4.77 3.88
N LEU A 141 -5.73 3.45 3.74
CA LEU A 141 -5.75 2.80 2.43
C LEU A 141 -7.09 2.96 1.70
N THR A 142 -8.22 2.74 2.37
CA THR A 142 -9.56 2.93 1.79
C THR A 142 -9.81 4.38 1.38
N ASN A 143 -9.28 5.33 2.15
CA ASN A 143 -9.42 6.74 1.83
C ASN A 143 -8.54 7.16 0.65
N VAL A 144 -7.40 6.52 0.39
CA VAL A 144 -6.43 7.03 -0.60
C VAL A 144 -6.35 6.17 -1.86
N VAL A 145 -6.33 4.84 -1.75
CA VAL A 145 -6.00 3.93 -2.88
C VAL A 145 -6.94 2.73 -3.07
N LEU A 146 -7.59 2.26 -2.00
CA LEU A 146 -8.54 1.14 -2.05
C LEU A 146 -9.99 1.67 -2.15
N ARG A 147 -10.26 2.41 -3.24
CA ARG A 147 -11.60 2.92 -3.56
C ARG A 147 -11.80 2.98 -5.07
N ASP A 148 -13.02 2.72 -5.53
CA ASP A 148 -13.38 2.89 -6.95
C ASP A 148 -13.73 4.35 -7.24
N ASP A 149 -12.70 5.16 -7.47
CA ASP A 149 -12.80 6.60 -7.74
C ASP A 149 -11.91 6.96 -8.94
N ILE A 150 -12.44 7.77 -9.86
CA ILE A 150 -11.75 8.29 -11.06
C ILE A 150 -10.43 9.00 -10.73
N LYS A 151 -10.32 9.60 -9.53
CA LYS A 151 -9.12 10.29 -9.05
C LYS A 151 -7.99 9.34 -8.67
N VAL A 152 -8.29 8.08 -8.40
CA VAL A 152 -7.31 7.05 -8.04
C VAL A 152 -6.92 6.29 -9.31
N PRO A 153 -5.64 6.25 -9.69
CA PRO A 153 -5.20 5.42 -10.81
C PRO A 153 -5.50 3.95 -10.53
N ARG A 154 -6.40 3.36 -11.32
CA ARG A 154 -6.84 1.96 -11.14
C ARG A 154 -5.70 0.94 -11.16
N SER A 155 -4.63 1.21 -11.90
CA SER A 155 -3.44 0.35 -11.91
C SER A 155 -2.72 0.27 -10.56
N ILE A 156 -2.81 1.30 -9.71
CA ILE A 156 -2.30 1.23 -8.34
C ILE A 156 -3.17 0.28 -7.52
N THR A 157 -4.50 0.44 -7.58
CA THR A 157 -5.43 -0.46 -6.86
C THR A 157 -5.27 -1.91 -7.31
N PHE A 158 -5.12 -2.16 -8.62
CA PHE A 158 -4.85 -3.50 -9.15
C PHE A 158 -3.55 -4.07 -8.61
N HIS A 159 -2.47 -3.28 -8.63
CA HIS A 159 -1.19 -3.72 -8.09
C HIS A 159 -1.24 -4.03 -6.60
N ILE A 160 -2.00 -3.27 -5.81
CA ILE A 160 -2.19 -3.59 -4.39
C ILE A 160 -2.90 -4.95 -4.26
N VAL A 161 -3.95 -5.20 -5.06
CA VAL A 161 -4.67 -6.48 -5.08
C VAL A 161 -3.75 -7.63 -5.48
N ASP A 162 -2.89 -7.43 -6.50
CA ASP A 162 -1.92 -8.42 -6.97
C ASP A 162 -0.95 -8.91 -5.89
N VAL A 163 -0.54 -8.02 -4.98
CA VAL A 163 0.56 -8.32 -4.05
C VAL A 163 0.11 -8.46 -2.60
N TRP A 164 -1.17 -8.22 -2.30
CA TRP A 164 -1.64 -8.14 -0.91
C TRP A 164 -1.44 -9.45 -0.15
N VAL A 165 -1.93 -10.56 -0.71
CA VAL A 165 -1.84 -11.88 -0.06
C VAL A 165 -0.39 -12.37 -0.04
N ASP A 166 0.36 -12.14 -1.13
CA ASP A 166 1.79 -12.45 -1.19
C ASP A 166 2.59 -11.79 -0.06
N GLU A 167 2.48 -10.47 0.10
CA GLU A 167 3.26 -9.77 1.12
C GLU A 167 2.76 -10.08 2.53
N LEU A 168 1.47 -10.42 2.70
CA LEU A 168 0.95 -10.91 3.97
C LEU A 168 1.56 -12.28 4.29
N GLU A 169 1.56 -13.22 3.35
CA GLU A 169 2.17 -14.53 3.51
C GLU A 169 3.66 -14.41 3.85
N ASN A 170 4.42 -13.63 3.08
CA ASN A 170 5.86 -13.42 3.30
C ASN A 170 6.16 -12.82 4.69
N THR A 171 5.27 -11.96 5.20
CA THR A 171 5.45 -11.37 6.54
C THR A 171 5.13 -12.37 7.65
N LEU A 172 4.12 -13.22 7.45
CA LEU A 172 3.63 -14.14 8.46
C LEU A 172 4.41 -15.46 8.51
N PHE A 173 4.84 -15.92 7.33
CA PHE A 173 5.53 -17.18 7.12
C PHE A 173 6.75 -16.93 6.22
N PRO A 174 7.79 -16.22 6.72
CA PRO A 174 9.01 -16.00 5.96
C PRO A 174 9.58 -17.34 5.49
N SER A 175 10.00 -17.40 4.23
CA SER A 175 10.69 -18.59 3.73
C SER A 175 12.14 -18.58 4.19
N GLU A 176 12.78 -19.74 4.31
CA GLU A 176 14.21 -19.83 4.69
C GLU A 176 15.12 -19.07 3.71
N GLU A 177 14.70 -18.91 2.45
CA GLU A 177 15.42 -18.12 1.43
C GLU A 177 15.39 -16.60 1.73
N ASP A 178 14.40 -16.11 2.50
CA ASP A 178 14.29 -14.70 2.91
C ASP A 178 15.23 -14.34 4.09
N GLU A 179 15.75 -15.35 4.82
CA GLU A 179 16.69 -15.16 5.94
C GLU A 179 18.17 -15.06 5.46
N GLU A 180 18.49 -15.46 4.23
CA GLU A 180 19.87 -15.49 3.70
C GLU A 180 20.46 -14.09 3.40
N GLU A 181 19.69 -12.98 3.50
CA GLU A 181 20.25 -11.63 3.39
C GLU A 181 21.08 -11.19 4.63
N ASP A 182 21.06 -11.94 5.75
CA ASP A 182 21.89 -11.68 6.93
C ASP A 182 22.71 -12.90 7.39
N GLY A 183 23.47 -13.49 6.46
CA GLY A 183 24.83 -13.98 6.75
C GLY A 183 25.03 -15.09 7.79
N SER A 184 24.25 -16.17 7.76
CA SER A 184 24.69 -17.46 8.35
C SER A 184 24.10 -18.65 7.59
N GLU A 185 24.93 -19.30 6.76
CA GLU A 185 24.62 -20.59 6.14
C GLU A 185 24.77 -21.72 7.19
N GLU A 186 23.69 -22.09 7.87
CA GLU A 186 23.60 -23.40 8.53
C GLU A 186 22.47 -24.20 7.88
N LYS A 187 22.85 -25.08 6.95
CA LYS A 187 21.94 -26.07 6.35
C LYS A 187 21.72 -27.20 7.34
N GLU A 188 20.66 -27.12 8.13
CA GLU A 188 20.14 -28.27 8.87
C GLU A 188 19.38 -29.22 7.91
N GLU A 189 19.68 -30.51 7.98
CA GLU A 189 18.92 -31.56 7.27
C GLU A 189 17.49 -31.65 7.82
N LYS A 190 16.50 -31.10 7.11
CA LYS A 190 15.09 -31.21 7.51
C LYS A 190 14.42 -32.49 7.00
N LYS A 191 13.64 -33.10 7.90
CA LYS A 191 12.62 -34.11 7.59
C LYS A 191 11.62 -33.53 6.60
N GLN A 192 11.15 -34.35 5.66
CA GLN A 192 10.01 -34.04 4.81
C GLN A 192 8.78 -33.78 5.69
N GLU A 193 8.46 -32.51 5.93
CA GLU A 193 7.23 -32.08 6.59
C GLU A 193 6.06 -32.32 5.62
N SER A 194 4.97 -32.91 6.09
CA SER A 194 3.79 -33.10 5.25
C SER A 194 3.06 -31.77 5.03
N ASP A 195 2.31 -31.63 3.93
CA ASP A 195 1.53 -30.41 3.68
C ASP A 195 0.53 -30.11 4.81
N ASP A 196 -0.04 -31.16 5.43
CA ASP A 196 -0.95 -31.04 6.57
C ASP A 196 -0.26 -30.45 7.82
N ASP A 197 0.98 -30.88 8.11
CA ASP A 197 1.77 -30.36 9.23
C ASP A 197 2.12 -28.88 9.01
N ARG A 198 2.45 -28.49 7.78
CA ARG A 198 2.72 -27.09 7.42
C ARG A 198 1.48 -26.22 7.61
N ILE A 199 0.32 -26.68 7.15
CA ILE A 199 -0.96 -25.94 7.29
C ILE A 199 -1.31 -25.76 8.78
N GLU A 200 -1.15 -26.80 9.60
CA GLU A 200 -1.45 -26.72 11.03
C GLU A 200 -0.50 -25.76 11.75
N THR A 201 0.80 -25.80 11.43
CA THR A 201 1.80 -24.84 11.93
C THR A 201 1.40 -23.39 11.60
N ARG A 202 1.02 -23.13 10.34
CA ARG A 202 0.55 -21.80 9.90
C ARG A 202 -0.70 -21.37 10.68
N LYS A 203 -1.69 -22.27 10.86
CA LYS A 203 -2.90 -21.99 11.65
C LYS A 203 -2.58 -21.67 13.11
N ASN A 204 -1.59 -22.31 13.71
CA ASN A 204 -1.16 -22.03 15.08
C ASN A 204 -0.54 -20.63 15.20
N ILE A 205 0.32 -20.24 14.27
CA ILE A 205 0.89 -18.89 14.21
C ILE A 205 -0.23 -17.83 14.15
N LEU A 206 -1.25 -18.03 13.31
CA LEU A 206 -2.39 -17.11 13.21
C LEU A 206 -3.13 -16.94 14.54
N LYS A 207 -3.37 -18.04 15.25
CA LYS A 207 -4.06 -18.04 16.54
C LYS A 207 -3.22 -17.39 17.63
N GLU A 208 -1.92 -17.71 17.69
CA GLU A 208 -1.00 -17.20 18.71
C GLU A 208 -0.78 -15.68 18.57
N LYS A 209 -0.50 -15.21 17.35
CA LYS A 209 -0.31 -13.79 17.05
C LYS A 209 -1.62 -13.00 16.98
N LYS A 210 -2.78 -13.67 17.04
CA LYS A 210 -4.13 -13.07 16.94
C LYS A 210 -4.30 -12.18 15.71
N ILE A 211 -3.86 -12.68 14.56
CA ILE A 211 -3.79 -11.88 13.33
C ILE A 211 -5.21 -11.61 12.82
N PRO A 212 -5.61 -10.34 12.66
CA PRO A 212 -6.96 -9.98 12.26
C PRO A 212 -7.14 -10.05 10.73
N ILE A 213 -6.93 -11.24 10.13
CA ILE A 213 -6.98 -11.44 8.68
C ILE A 213 -8.32 -10.98 8.09
N GLU A 214 -9.44 -11.33 8.73
CA GLU A 214 -10.77 -10.92 8.25
C GLU A 214 -10.92 -9.39 8.16
N ILE A 215 -10.33 -8.65 9.10
CA ILE A 215 -10.31 -7.18 9.10
C ILE A 215 -9.42 -6.67 7.97
N LEU A 216 -8.24 -7.28 7.76
CA LEU A 216 -7.34 -6.93 6.64
C LEU A 216 -8.00 -7.14 5.27
N LEU A 217 -8.92 -8.10 5.14
CA LEU A 217 -9.67 -8.36 3.91
C LEU A 217 -10.90 -7.47 3.72
N HIS A 218 -11.33 -6.75 4.76
CA HIS A 218 -12.57 -5.96 4.74
C HIS A 218 -12.64 -4.93 3.59
N PRO A 219 -11.59 -4.13 3.29
CA PRO A 219 -11.61 -3.20 2.16
C PRO A 219 -11.92 -3.88 0.81
N PHE A 220 -11.37 -5.07 0.59
CA PHE A 220 -11.54 -5.81 -0.65
C PHE A 220 -12.94 -6.43 -0.76
N LYS A 221 -13.46 -6.93 0.36
CA LYS A 221 -14.87 -7.39 0.45
C LYS A 221 -15.84 -6.24 0.15
N GLN A 222 -15.57 -5.04 0.64
CA GLN A 222 -16.38 -3.85 0.34
C GLN A 222 -16.33 -3.51 -1.15
N LEU A 223 -15.13 -3.47 -1.75
CA LEU A 223 -14.94 -3.21 -3.18
C LEU A 223 -15.50 -4.29 -4.11
N SER A 224 -15.79 -5.48 -3.58
CA SER A 224 -16.47 -6.56 -4.29
C SER A 224 -17.99 -6.46 -4.21
N GLY A 225 -18.52 -5.42 -3.54
CA GLY A 225 -19.94 -5.11 -3.48
C GLY A 225 -20.52 -4.60 -4.80
N LYS A 226 -21.85 -4.41 -4.82
CA LYS A 226 -22.55 -3.88 -5.99
C LYS A 226 -22.16 -2.42 -6.25
N GLY A 227 -22.05 -2.05 -7.53
CA GLY A 227 -21.81 -0.67 -7.98
C GLY A 227 -20.34 -0.32 -8.26
N HIS A 228 -19.43 -1.27 -8.08
CA HIS A 228 -18.02 -1.12 -8.44
C HIS A 228 -17.70 -1.65 -9.83
N ASN A 229 -16.59 -1.18 -10.39
CA ASN A 229 -16.06 -1.60 -11.67
C ASN A 229 -15.88 -3.12 -11.74
N GLU A 230 -16.47 -3.76 -12.75
CA GLU A 230 -16.47 -5.22 -12.90
C GLU A 230 -15.07 -5.83 -12.98
N ALA A 231 -14.13 -5.19 -13.67
CA ALA A 231 -12.76 -5.69 -13.77
C ALA A 231 -12.03 -5.66 -12.41
N LEU A 232 -12.28 -4.62 -11.61
CA LEU A 232 -11.75 -4.53 -10.24
C LEU A 232 -12.35 -5.62 -9.35
N VAL A 233 -13.67 -5.78 -9.38
CA VAL A 233 -14.39 -6.81 -8.61
C VAL A 233 -13.88 -8.21 -8.99
N ASN A 234 -13.77 -8.48 -10.29
CA ASN A 234 -13.28 -9.76 -10.80
C ASN A 234 -11.84 -10.04 -10.36
N LYS A 235 -10.98 -9.02 -10.38
CA LYS A 235 -9.60 -9.15 -9.93
C LYS A 235 -9.51 -9.44 -8.43
N ILE A 236 -10.24 -8.71 -7.61
CA ILE A 236 -10.29 -8.97 -6.16
C ILE A 236 -10.78 -10.39 -5.86
N ARG A 237 -11.79 -10.85 -6.60
CA ARG A 237 -12.29 -12.21 -6.44
C ARG A 237 -11.19 -13.24 -6.66
N ILE A 238 -10.47 -13.14 -7.78
CA ILE A 238 -9.46 -14.13 -8.17
C ILE A 238 -8.21 -14.05 -7.27
N GLU A 239 -7.66 -12.85 -7.07
CA GLU A 239 -6.36 -12.68 -6.39
C GLU A 239 -6.45 -12.71 -4.86
N ILE A 240 -7.65 -12.55 -4.29
CA ILE A 240 -7.83 -12.44 -2.84
C ILE A 240 -8.92 -13.39 -2.33
N LEU A 241 -10.15 -13.29 -2.83
CA LEU A 241 -11.27 -14.02 -2.21
C LEU A 241 -11.25 -15.53 -2.49
N GLU A 242 -10.72 -15.92 -3.65
CA GLU A 242 -10.56 -17.30 -4.11
C GLU A 242 -9.10 -17.79 -3.96
N ASP A 243 -8.22 -17.04 -3.27
CA ASP A 243 -6.83 -17.44 -3.05
C ASP A 243 -6.74 -18.73 -2.20
N GLU A 244 -6.11 -19.75 -2.76
CA GLU A 244 -6.01 -21.09 -2.16
C GLU A 244 -5.36 -21.06 -0.77
N ARG A 245 -4.36 -20.19 -0.55
CA ARG A 245 -3.64 -20.09 0.73
C ARG A 245 -4.56 -19.64 1.86
N LEU A 246 -5.49 -18.71 1.57
CA LEU A 246 -6.46 -18.24 2.55
C LEU A 246 -7.53 -19.31 2.85
N LEU A 247 -7.94 -20.06 1.83
CA LEU A 247 -8.91 -21.15 1.96
C LEU A 247 -8.34 -22.30 2.81
N GLU A 248 -7.09 -22.70 2.60
CA GLU A 248 -6.38 -23.72 3.39
C GLU A 248 -6.31 -23.34 4.88
N LEU A 249 -6.17 -22.04 5.16
CA LEU A 249 -6.13 -21.48 6.51
C LEU A 249 -7.52 -21.31 7.15
N ASN A 250 -8.61 -21.71 6.47
CA ASN A 250 -10.00 -21.55 6.89
C ASN A 250 -10.39 -20.08 7.16
N VAL A 251 -9.80 -19.13 6.43
CA VAL A 251 -10.17 -17.71 6.52
C VAL A 251 -11.51 -17.50 5.83
N ASP A 252 -12.46 -16.83 6.50
CA ASP A 252 -13.72 -16.46 5.85
C ASP A 252 -13.48 -15.35 4.82
N THR A 253 -13.52 -15.69 3.53
CA THR A 253 -13.45 -14.74 2.41
C THR A 253 -14.83 -14.38 1.86
N SER A 254 -15.92 -14.87 2.46
CA SER A 254 -17.27 -14.61 1.98
C SER A 254 -17.64 -13.12 2.06
N LEU A 255 -18.48 -12.69 1.11
CA LEU A 255 -18.97 -11.32 1.08
C LEU A 255 -19.95 -11.07 2.23
N PRO A 256 -19.98 -9.85 2.81
CA PRO A 256 -20.95 -9.49 3.81
C PRO A 256 -22.37 -9.74 3.29
N LYS A 257 -23.18 -10.47 4.05
CA LYS A 257 -24.61 -10.62 3.73
C LYS A 257 -25.23 -9.23 3.72
N ALA A 258 -25.90 -8.87 2.63
CA ALA A 258 -26.62 -7.60 2.53
C ALA A 258 -27.60 -7.49 3.70
N THR A 259 -27.29 -6.65 4.69
CA THR A 259 -28.26 -6.25 5.69
C THR A 259 -29.28 -5.38 4.97
N ASN A 260 -30.50 -5.91 4.78
CA ASN A 260 -31.67 -5.13 4.38
C ASN A 260 -31.97 -4.09 5.48
N THR A 261 -31.25 -2.97 5.48
CA THR A 261 -31.74 -1.74 6.12
C THR A 261 -32.74 -1.12 5.15
N ASN A 262 -34.01 -1.47 5.33
CA ASN A 262 -35.13 -0.66 4.87
C ASN A 262 -35.06 0.69 5.58
N SER A 263 -34.38 1.67 5.00
CA SER A 263 -34.63 3.08 5.28
C SER A 263 -35.79 3.52 4.40
N ASN A 264 -36.98 3.38 4.97
CA ASN A 264 -38.21 3.98 4.47
C ASN A 264 -38.20 5.48 4.82
N GLU A 265 -37.62 6.30 3.96
CA GLU A 265 -37.91 7.73 3.83
C GLU A 265 -38.09 7.92 2.31
N GLY A 266 -39.30 8.08 1.81
CA GLY A 266 -40.10 9.28 2.01
C GLY A 266 -40.12 10.01 0.67
N SER A 267 -41.10 9.62 -0.15
CA SER A 267 -41.52 10.26 -1.40
C SER A 267 -41.47 11.79 -1.34
N ASP A 268 -40.83 12.40 -2.33
CA ASP A 268 -41.51 13.43 -3.13
C ASP A 268 -40.94 13.46 -4.55
N SER A 269 -41.83 13.17 -5.49
CA SER A 269 -41.68 13.29 -6.93
C SER A 269 -42.21 14.65 -7.38
N GLU A 270 -41.52 15.26 -8.34
CA GLU A 270 -42.04 16.06 -9.49
C GLU A 270 -40.79 16.66 -10.17
N GLU A 271 -40.29 16.07 -11.25
CA GLU A 271 -40.54 16.45 -12.66
C GLU A 271 -40.37 17.97 -12.88
N GLU A 272 -39.39 18.43 -13.67
CA GLU A 272 -39.57 18.65 -15.11
C GLU A 272 -38.24 18.64 -15.89
N GLN A 273 -38.35 18.21 -17.16
CA GLN A 273 -37.33 18.20 -18.20
C GLN A 273 -37.19 19.59 -18.83
N GLU A 274 -35.98 19.94 -19.30
CA GLU A 274 -35.81 20.68 -20.55
C GLU A 274 -34.37 20.48 -21.07
N GLU A 275 -34.28 19.82 -22.23
CA GLU A 275 -33.09 19.70 -23.07
C GLU A 275 -32.96 20.97 -23.91
N GLU A 276 -31.81 21.65 -23.87
CA GLU A 276 -31.40 22.55 -24.95
C GLU A 276 -30.01 22.12 -25.45
N GLU A 277 -30.00 21.61 -26.68
CA GLU A 277 -28.82 21.37 -27.49
C GLU A 277 -28.26 22.72 -27.98
N GLU A 278 -27.07 23.12 -27.53
CA GLU A 278 -26.27 24.13 -28.23
C GLU A 278 -25.11 23.45 -28.96
N GLU A 279 -25.26 23.35 -30.29
CA GLU A 279 -24.20 23.02 -31.24
C GLU A 279 -23.15 24.14 -31.26
N GLU A 280 -22.02 23.99 -30.56
CA GLU A 280 -20.87 24.88 -30.76
C GLU A 280 -20.14 24.54 -32.07
N GLU A 281 -20.39 25.40 -33.07
CA GLU A 281 -19.76 25.47 -34.38
C GLU A 281 -18.23 25.68 -34.26
N TRP A 282 -17.46 24.62 -34.51
CA TRP A 282 -16.00 24.64 -34.55
C TRP A 282 -15.48 25.48 -35.74
N LYS A 283 -14.99 26.69 -35.48
CA LYS A 283 -14.27 27.50 -36.49
C LYS A 283 -12.78 27.19 -36.47
N GLY A 284 -12.36 26.48 -37.50
CA GLY A 284 -10.98 26.06 -37.76
C GLY A 284 -9.96 27.20 -37.90
N PHE A 285 -8.71 26.77 -37.89
CA PHE A 285 -7.49 27.59 -37.87
C PHE A 285 -7.39 28.59 -39.03
N GLY A 286 -7.18 29.86 -38.68
CA GLY A 286 -6.73 30.91 -39.59
C GLY A 286 -5.21 31.05 -39.58
N ASN A 287 -4.65 31.24 -40.77
CA ASN A 287 -3.24 31.49 -41.12
C ASN A 287 -2.54 32.57 -40.30
#